data_AF-A0A7C9FFM0-F1
#
_entry.id   AF-A0A7C9FFM0-F1
#
_cell.length_a   1.000
_cell.length_b   1.000
_cell.length_c   1.000
_cell.angle_alpha   90.00
_cell.angle_beta   90.00
_cell.angle_gamma   90.00
#
_symmetry.space_group_name_H-M   'P 1'
#
loop_
_entity.id
_entity.type
_entity.pdbx_description
1 polymer ?
#
loop_
_entity_poly.entity_id
_entity_poly.type
_entity_poly.pdbx_seq_one_letter_code
_entity_poly.pdbx_strand_id
1 'polypeptide(L)'
;KVQQKFDELGDKCERKELEPEDAYKLFAEFEDQIVKDYMDKIEAEGAPQSESLALPIETKTSGDPPGVGPILKWQTRAVFAPGGDAWHPKNRKVKLSVTVKELGLSQYQFRRLREIVGKR
;
A
#
# COMPACT_ATOMS: atom_id res chain seq x y z
N LYS A 1 -3.82 28.26 0.36
CA LYS A 1 -3.71 28.51 -1.09
C LYS A 1 -5.07 28.42 -1.77
N VAL A 2 -5.75 27.27 -1.78
CA VAL A 2 -7.12 27.14 -2.35
C VAL A 2 -8.15 28.01 -1.62
N GLN A 3 -8.21 27.87 -0.28
CA GLN A 3 -9.17 28.63 0.53
C GLN A 3 -9.05 30.15 0.34
N GLN A 4 -7.83 30.68 0.36
CA GLN A 4 -7.58 32.11 0.16
C GLN A 4 -8.07 32.61 -1.20
N LYS A 5 -7.84 31.84 -2.27
CA LYS A 5 -8.31 32.18 -3.62
C LYS A 5 -9.82 32.07 -3.76
N PHE A 6 -10.44 31.13 -3.05
CA PHE A 6 -11.89 31.00 -2.98
C PHE A 6 -12.52 32.20 -2.25
N ASP A 7 -11.98 32.56 -1.08
CA ASP A 7 -12.44 33.70 -0.28
C ASP A 7 -12.27 35.02 -1.06
N GLU A 8 -11.14 35.21 -1.77
CA GLU A 8 -10.89 36.38 -2.63
C GLU A 8 -11.86 36.51 -3.82
N LEU A 9 -12.27 35.38 -4.42
CA LEU A 9 -13.25 35.39 -5.51
C LEU A 9 -14.67 35.58 -4.96
N GLY A 10 -14.97 35.02 -3.79
CA GLY A 10 -16.21 35.27 -3.05
C GLY A 10 -16.39 36.74 -2.71
N ASP A 11 -15.35 37.37 -2.14
CA ASP A 11 -15.36 38.81 -1.81
C ASP A 11 -15.62 39.70 -3.05
N LYS A 12 -15.13 39.30 -4.24
CA LYS A 12 -15.34 40.03 -5.50
C LYS A 12 -16.74 39.83 -6.06
N CYS A 13 -17.34 38.66 -5.87
CA CYS A 13 -18.74 38.41 -6.19
C CYS A 13 -19.68 39.18 -5.25
N GLU A 14 -19.37 39.24 -3.96
CA GLU A 14 -20.15 40.03 -2.98
C GLU A 14 -20.09 41.53 -3.26
N ARG A 15 -18.95 42.02 -3.80
CA ARG A 15 -18.79 43.40 -4.28
C ARG A 15 -19.45 43.68 -5.63
N LYS A 16 -20.08 42.66 -6.26
CA LYS A 16 -20.68 42.72 -7.61
C LYS A 16 -19.71 43.11 -8.73
N GLU A 17 -18.41 42.94 -8.50
CA GLU A 17 -17.38 43.22 -9.50
C GLU A 17 -17.21 42.06 -10.49
N LEU A 18 -17.73 40.89 -10.13
CA LEU A 18 -17.65 39.69 -10.94
C LEU A 18 -18.94 38.87 -10.85
N GLU A 19 -19.45 38.42 -12.00
CA GLU A 19 -20.58 37.51 -12.04
C GLU A 19 -20.17 36.14 -11.45
N PRO A 20 -21.07 35.46 -10.71
CA PRO A 20 -20.77 34.18 -10.07
C PRO A 20 -20.28 33.10 -11.05
N GLU A 21 -20.78 33.13 -12.29
CA GLU A 21 -20.38 32.19 -13.34
C GLU A 21 -18.93 32.38 -13.79
N ASP A 22 -18.46 33.63 -13.85
CA ASP A 22 -17.09 33.94 -14.24
C ASP A 22 -16.11 33.69 -13.09
N ALA A 23 -16.55 33.89 -11.84
CA ALA A 23 -15.76 33.50 -10.67
C ALA A 23 -15.55 31.98 -10.61
N TYR A 24 -16.59 31.22 -10.96
CA TYR A 24 -16.49 29.77 -11.03
C TYR A 24 -15.50 29.29 -12.10
N LYS A 25 -15.50 29.89 -13.29
CA LYS A 25 -14.52 29.57 -14.34
C LYS A 25 -13.09 29.86 -13.89
N LEU A 26 -12.85 31.04 -13.31
CA LEU A 26 -11.54 31.42 -12.80
C LEU A 26 -11.07 30.52 -11.65
N PHE A 27 -11.99 30.01 -10.85
CA PHE A 27 -11.67 29.05 -9.80
C PHE A 27 -11.34 27.67 -10.36
N ALA A 28 -12.10 27.19 -11.35
CA ALA A 28 -11.83 25.91 -12.03
C ALA A 28 -10.44 25.89 -12.70
N GLU A 29 -10.08 26.97 -13.40
CA GLU A 29 -8.75 27.12 -14.00
C GLU A 29 -7.63 27.10 -12.94
N PHE A 30 -7.90 27.65 -11.76
CA PHE A 30 -6.96 27.66 -10.64
C PHE A 30 -6.82 26.28 -9.99
N GLU A 31 -7.90 25.51 -9.87
CA GLU A 31 -7.85 24.12 -9.42
C GLU A 31 -7.04 23.24 -10.38
N ASP A 32 -7.30 23.37 -11.69
CA ASP A 32 -6.55 22.66 -12.73
C ASP A 32 -5.05 22.97 -12.67
N GLN A 33 -4.69 24.23 -12.39
CA GLN A 33 -3.29 24.63 -12.24
C GLN A 33 -2.64 24.02 -10.98
N ILE A 34 -3.35 23.97 -9.86
CA ILE A 34 -2.85 23.33 -8.63
C ILE A 34 -2.66 21.83 -8.82
N VAL A 35 -3.58 21.17 -9.53
CA VAL A 35 -3.48 19.73 -9.84
C VAL A 35 -2.25 19.46 -10.71
N LYS A 36 -1.99 20.30 -11.72
CA LYS A 36 -0.78 20.22 -12.55
C LYS A 36 0.48 20.41 -11.72
N ASP A 37 0.55 21.45 -10.89
CA ASP A 37 1.69 21.69 -9.99
C ASP A 37 1.94 20.53 -9.02
N TYR A 38 0.88 19.80 -8.63
CA TYR A 38 0.99 18.61 -7.79
C TYR A 38 1.46 17.38 -8.59
N MET A 39 0.96 17.18 -9.81
CA MET A 39 1.43 16.13 -10.71
C MET A 39 2.92 16.31 -11.04
N ASP A 40 3.35 17.51 -11.37
CA ASP A 40 4.75 17.81 -11.69
C ASP A 40 5.67 17.56 -10.48
N LYS A 41 5.19 17.86 -9.26
CA LYS A 41 5.92 17.51 -8.02
C LYS A 41 5.98 16.01 -7.78
N ILE A 42 4.89 15.28 -8.04
CA ILE A 42 4.84 13.82 -7.93
C ILE A 42 5.79 13.16 -8.95
N GLU A 43 5.88 13.72 -10.16
CA GLU A 43 6.82 13.25 -11.19
C GLU A 43 8.28 13.59 -10.84
N ALA A 44 8.54 14.80 -10.32
CA ALA A 44 9.89 15.25 -9.97
C ALA A 44 10.46 14.64 -8.67
N GLU A 45 9.62 14.45 -7.65
CA GLU A 45 10.01 13.80 -6.38
C GLU A 45 9.99 12.26 -6.49
N GLY A 46 9.54 11.74 -7.65
CA GLY A 46 9.27 10.32 -7.85
C GLY A 46 8.00 9.93 -7.11
N ALA A 47 7.14 9.14 -7.78
CA ALA A 47 5.83 8.79 -7.28
C ALA A 47 5.88 8.42 -5.78
N PRO A 48 5.13 9.10 -4.88
CA PRO A 48 4.87 8.50 -3.59
C PRO A 48 4.23 7.16 -3.92
N GLN A 49 4.75 6.08 -3.31
CA GLN A 49 4.23 4.73 -3.48
C GLN A 49 2.77 4.76 -3.03
N SER A 50 1.86 5.14 -3.92
CA SER A 50 0.45 4.91 -3.79
C SER A 50 0.34 3.41 -3.93
N GLU A 51 0.34 2.75 -2.77
CA GLU A 51 -0.04 1.36 -2.62
C GLU A 51 -1.49 1.22 -3.09
N SER A 52 -1.65 1.19 -4.41
CA SER A 52 -2.76 0.54 -5.07
C SER A 52 -2.82 -0.87 -4.49
N LEU A 53 -3.96 -1.19 -3.89
CA LEU A 53 -4.28 -2.40 -3.11
C LEU A 53 -4.19 -3.73 -3.89
N ALA A 54 -3.40 -3.78 -4.97
CA ALA A 54 -3.10 -4.98 -5.73
C ALA A 54 -1.79 -4.81 -6.51
N LEU A 55 -0.63 -4.93 -5.85
CA LEU A 55 0.62 -5.23 -6.56
C LEU A 55 1.23 -6.54 -6.04
N PRO A 56 1.76 -7.39 -6.94
CA PRO A 56 2.48 -8.59 -6.55
C PRO A 56 3.66 -8.17 -5.71
N ILE A 57 3.94 -8.92 -4.64
CA ILE A 57 5.15 -8.75 -3.83
C ILE A 57 6.33 -8.74 -4.79
N GLU A 58 6.91 -7.56 -5.07
CA GLU A 58 8.21 -7.47 -5.69
C GLU A 58 9.16 -8.10 -4.69
N THR A 59 9.56 -9.34 -4.98
CA THR A 59 10.64 -9.99 -4.27
C THR A 59 11.90 -9.20 -4.61
N LYS A 60 12.17 -8.12 -3.86
CA LYS A 60 13.53 -7.65 -3.66
C LYS A 60 14.27 -8.90 -3.22
N THR A 61 15.07 -9.47 -4.12
CA THR A 61 16.02 -10.51 -3.78
C THR A 61 16.92 -9.88 -2.73
N SER A 62 16.63 -10.17 -1.45
CA SER A 62 17.51 -9.79 -0.36
C SER A 62 18.90 -10.26 -0.75
N GLY A 63 19.89 -9.37 -0.68
CA GLY A 63 21.28 -9.70 -1.00
C GLY A 63 21.89 -10.73 -0.04
N ASP A 64 21.11 -11.20 0.94
CA ASP A 64 21.46 -12.31 1.81
C ASP A 64 21.49 -13.60 0.99
N PRO A 65 22.66 -14.26 0.89
CA PRO A 65 22.74 -15.56 0.24
C PRO A 65 21.83 -16.54 1.01
N PRO A 66 21.14 -17.45 0.30
CA PRO A 66 20.34 -18.46 0.98
C PRO A 66 21.26 -19.24 1.92
N GLY A 67 20.97 -19.15 3.23
CA GLY A 67 21.70 -19.92 4.23
C GLY A 67 21.65 -21.41 3.91
N VAL A 68 22.66 -22.16 4.35
CA VAL A 68 22.69 -23.62 4.16
C VAL A 68 21.56 -24.24 4.97
N GLY A 69 20.50 -24.70 4.29
CA GLY A 69 19.36 -25.34 4.92
C GLY A 69 18.05 -25.20 4.13
N PRO A 70 16.96 -25.77 4.65
CA PRO A 70 15.64 -25.68 4.03
C PRO A 70 15.09 -24.26 4.08
N ILE A 71 14.44 -23.83 3.00
CA ILE A 71 13.83 -22.50 2.92
C ILE A 71 12.46 -22.55 3.58
N LEU A 72 12.30 -21.84 4.69
CA LEU A 72 11.03 -21.72 5.40
C LEU A 72 10.31 -20.44 4.98
N LYS A 73 9.07 -20.57 4.50
CA LYS A 73 8.21 -19.42 4.17
C LYS A 73 7.21 -19.20 5.30
N TRP A 74 7.31 -18.05 5.95
CA TRP A 74 6.41 -17.64 7.03
C TRP A 74 5.54 -16.49 6.55
N GLN A 75 4.24 -16.59 6.81
CA GLN A 75 3.28 -15.52 6.56
C GLN A 75 2.60 -15.17 7.88
N THR A 76 2.76 -13.91 8.30
CA THR A 76 2.07 -13.32 9.44
C THR A 76 1.05 -12.30 8.94
N ARG A 77 0.02 -12.04 9.74
CA ARG A 77 -0.99 -11.02 9.42
C ARG A 77 -0.90 -9.92 10.46
N ALA A 78 -0.78 -8.67 10.01
CA ALA A 78 -0.96 -7.49 10.83
C ALA A 78 -2.18 -6.71 10.30
N VAL A 79 -3.22 -6.62 11.12
CA VAL A 79 -4.39 -5.79 10.83
C VAL A 79 -4.27 -4.52 11.64
N PHE A 80 -4.26 -3.38 10.94
CA PHE A 80 -4.39 -2.06 11.53
C PHE A 80 -5.88 -1.74 11.67
N ALA A 81 -6.35 -1.58 12.89
CA ALA A 81 -7.74 -1.20 13.17
C ALA A 81 -7.82 0.33 13.30
N PRO A 82 -8.86 0.99 12.76
CA PRO A 82 -9.11 2.40 13.04
C PRO A 82 -9.68 2.53 14.46
N GLY A 83 -8.81 2.75 15.46
CA GLY A 83 -9.20 2.88 16.87
C GLY A 83 -8.01 2.77 17.83
N GLY A 84 -8.24 3.02 19.12
CA GLY A 84 -7.21 2.97 20.17
C GLY A 84 -6.83 1.56 20.64
N ASP A 85 -7.58 0.54 20.23
CA ASP A 85 -7.27 -0.86 20.58
C ASP A 85 -6.26 -1.44 19.58
N ALA A 86 -5.02 -1.57 20.03
CA ALA A 86 -3.89 -2.05 19.24
C ALA A 86 -3.92 -3.57 18.97
N TRP A 87 -4.86 -4.30 19.56
CA TRP A 87 -4.91 -5.76 19.49
C TRP A 87 -6.03 -6.25 18.56
N HIS A 88 -5.68 -7.11 17.60
CA HIS A 88 -6.64 -7.77 16.71
C HIS A 88 -6.45 -9.30 16.72
N PRO A 89 -7.51 -10.12 16.90
CA PRO A 89 -7.39 -11.58 17.06
C PRO A 89 -6.75 -12.28 15.86
N LYS A 90 -6.95 -11.76 14.64
CA LYS A 90 -6.32 -12.32 13.43
C LYS A 90 -4.80 -12.11 13.38
N ASN A 91 -4.24 -11.22 14.21
CA ASN A 91 -2.80 -10.97 14.24
C ASN A 91 -2.01 -12.10 14.94
N ARG A 92 -2.72 -13.01 15.62
CA ARG A 92 -2.13 -14.23 16.21
C ARG A 92 -1.83 -15.33 15.18
N LYS A 93 -2.35 -15.21 13.95
CA LYS A 93 -2.25 -16.27 12.94
C LYS A 93 -0.90 -16.22 12.25
N VAL A 94 -0.20 -17.36 12.25
CA VAL A 94 1.03 -17.59 11.50
C VAL A 94 0.83 -18.79 10.59
N LYS A 95 1.23 -18.67 9.32
CA LYS A 95 1.26 -19.78 8.36
C LYS A 95 2.69 -20.07 7.98
N LEU A 96 3.11 -21.31 8.19
CA LEU A 96 4.41 -21.82 7.80
C LEU A 96 4.25 -22.71 6.56
N SER A 97 5.14 -22.60 5.61
CA SER A 97 5.15 -23.39 4.37
C SER A 97 6.58 -23.77 4.01
N VAL A 98 6.79 -25.06 3.75
CA VAL A 98 8.12 -25.65 3.52
C VAL A 98 8.01 -26.68 2.42
N THR A 99 8.96 -26.68 1.50
CA THR A 99 9.07 -27.74 0.50
C THR A 99 9.75 -28.94 1.14
N VAL A 100 9.05 -30.08 1.23
CA VAL A 100 9.60 -31.28 1.90
C VAL A 100 10.88 -31.82 1.23
N LYS A 101 11.07 -31.53 -0.07
CA LYS A 101 12.31 -31.88 -0.80
C LYS A 101 13.55 -31.17 -0.23
N GLU A 102 13.38 -29.99 0.32
CA GLU A 102 14.48 -29.17 0.86
C GLU A 102 14.94 -29.65 2.24
N LEU A 103 14.16 -30.52 2.92
CA LEU A 103 14.48 -31.06 4.24
C LEU A 103 15.53 -32.19 4.21
N GLY A 104 15.94 -32.66 3.03
CA GLY A 104 16.97 -33.70 2.90
C GLY A 104 16.58 -35.05 3.53
N LEU A 105 15.29 -35.37 3.58
CA LEU A 105 14.78 -36.61 4.20
C LEU A 105 15.04 -37.85 3.34
N SER A 106 15.23 -39.00 3.98
CA SER A 106 15.24 -40.28 3.27
C SER A 106 13.84 -40.63 2.73
N GLN A 107 13.78 -41.50 1.73
CA GLN A 107 12.51 -41.88 1.07
C GLN A 107 11.45 -42.42 2.05
N TYR A 108 11.88 -43.19 3.05
CA TYR A 108 10.99 -43.75 4.08
C TYR A 108 10.53 -42.67 5.06
N GLN A 109 11.42 -41.76 5.47
CA GLN A 109 11.09 -40.63 6.33
C GLN A 109 10.10 -39.67 5.66
N PHE A 110 10.26 -39.45 4.35
CA PHE A 110 9.33 -38.66 3.56
C PHE A 110 7.91 -39.24 3.56
N ARG A 111 7.78 -40.55 3.30
CA ARG A 111 6.47 -41.24 3.32
C ARG A 111 5.81 -41.14 4.70
N ARG A 112 6.59 -41.41 5.76
CA ARG A 112 6.12 -41.29 7.14
C ARG A 112 5.66 -39.87 7.47
N LEU A 113 6.42 -38.84 7.07
CA LEU A 113 6.06 -37.46 7.32
C LEU A 113 4.76 -37.09 6.59
N ARG A 114 4.61 -37.51 5.33
CA ARG A 114 3.41 -37.27 4.54
C ARG A 114 2.17 -37.92 5.17
N GLU A 115 2.30 -39.12 5.73
CA GLU A 115 1.23 -39.79 6.47
C GLU A 115 0.86 -39.06 7.76
N ILE A 116 1.85 -38.60 8.53
CA ILE A 116 1.64 -37.85 9.78
C ILE A 116 0.94 -36.50 9.51
N VAL A 117 1.35 -35.82 8.45
CA VAL A 117 0.85 -34.47 8.11
C VAL A 117 -0.54 -34.51 7.47
N GLY A 118 -0.84 -35.56 6.70
CA GLY A 118 -2.16 -35.76 6.10
C GLY A 118 -2.51 -34.70 5.05
N LYS A 119 -3.60 -33.95 5.29
CA LYS A 119 -4.16 -32.95 4.34
C LYS A 119 -3.50 -31.55 4.39
N ARG A 120 -2.50 -31.35 5.25
CA ARG A 120 -1.90 -30.02 5.47
C ARG A 120 -0.93 -29.63 4.37
#